data_AF-A0A4Y8KSN4-F1
#
_entry.id   AF-A0A4Y8KSN4-F1
#
_cell.length_a   1.000
_cell.length_b   1.000
_cell.length_c   1.000
_cell.angle_alpha   90.00
_cell.angle_beta   90.00
_cell.angle_gamma   90.00
#
_symmetry.space_group_name_H-M   'P 1'
#
loop_
_entity.id
_entity.type
_entity.pdbx_description
1 polymer ?
#
loop_
_entity_poly.entity_id
_entity_poly.type
_entity_poly.pdbx_seq_one_letter_code
_entity_poly.pdbx_strand_id
1 'polypeptide(L)'
;MIFNIDDIIPFSKRHPRKTIREILLIDSGYLKDLIKKNSRVILSEECYQEAILITKGMRDEWVKPIGKTESIFDSLKPYTAPYGFDFNDEELITINRNRLEDYKGIKNNDFPF
;
A
#
# COMPACT_ATOMS: atom_id res chain seq x y z
N MET A 1 -1.45 -12.69 -3.60
CA MET A 1 -2.74 -12.04 -3.89
C MET A 1 -3.54 -11.95 -2.60
N ILE A 2 -4.24 -10.85 -2.41
CA ILE A 2 -5.05 -10.52 -1.24
C ILE A 2 -6.51 -10.49 -1.71
N PHE A 3 -7.37 -11.24 -1.03
CA PHE A 3 -8.79 -11.34 -1.35
C PHE A 3 -9.68 -10.75 -0.25
N ASN A 4 -9.13 -10.53 0.95
CA ASN A 4 -9.83 -9.88 2.04
C ASN A 4 -8.95 -8.75 2.61
N ILE A 5 -9.54 -7.57 2.76
CA ILE A 5 -8.83 -6.39 3.29
C ILE A 5 -8.57 -6.50 4.80
N ASP A 6 -9.24 -7.41 5.48
CA ASP A 6 -9.00 -7.71 6.88
C ASP A 6 -7.93 -8.81 7.07
N ASP A 7 -7.30 -9.28 5.97
CA ASP A 7 -6.15 -10.18 6.02
C ASP A 7 -4.90 -9.45 6.56
N ILE A 8 -4.03 -10.22 7.21
CA ILE A 8 -2.71 -9.76 7.66
C ILE A 8 -1.67 -10.08 6.59
N ILE A 9 -0.84 -9.10 6.23
CA ILE A 9 0.31 -9.33 5.34
C ILE A 9 1.43 -10.01 6.16
N PRO A 10 1.76 -11.30 5.92
CA PRO A 10 2.64 -12.07 6.82
C PRO A 10 4.10 -11.59 6.80
N PHE A 11 4.53 -10.91 5.73
CA PHE A 11 5.88 -10.38 5.58
C PHE A 11 5.97 -8.85 5.80
N SER A 12 4.90 -8.23 6.32
CA SER A 12 4.93 -6.81 6.71
C SER A 12 5.86 -6.63 7.91
N LYS A 13 7.07 -6.09 7.67
CA LYS A 13 8.04 -5.81 8.73
C LYS A 13 7.65 -4.59 9.57
N ARG A 14 7.02 -3.58 8.95
CA ARG A 14 6.69 -2.30 9.59
C ARG A 14 5.43 -2.40 10.44
N HIS A 15 4.44 -3.15 9.97
CA HIS A 15 3.16 -3.33 10.63
C HIS A 15 2.90 -4.83 10.85
N PRO A 16 3.67 -5.48 11.76
CA PRO A 16 3.44 -6.88 12.06
C PRO A 16 2.07 -7.04 12.73
N ARG A 17 1.32 -8.07 12.32
CA ARG A 17 0.00 -8.43 12.86
C ARG A 17 -1.14 -7.43 12.59
N LYS A 18 -0.91 -6.37 11.82
CA LYS A 18 -1.99 -5.46 11.40
C LYS A 18 -2.68 -5.96 10.15
N THR A 19 -3.99 -5.73 10.08
CA THR A 19 -4.76 -6.01 8.86
C THR A 19 -4.45 -4.97 7.79
N ILE A 20 -4.77 -5.27 6.54
CA ILE A 20 -4.58 -4.33 5.43
C ILE A 20 -5.46 -3.09 5.64
N ARG A 21 -6.69 -3.25 6.13
CA ARG A 21 -7.58 -2.15 6.52
C ARG A 21 -6.93 -1.22 7.55
N GLU A 22 -6.34 -1.78 8.61
CA GLU A 22 -5.64 -0.99 9.62
C GLU A 22 -4.44 -0.24 9.02
N ILE A 23 -3.66 -0.90 8.16
CA ILE A 23 -2.51 -0.28 7.49
C ILE A 23 -2.98 0.87 6.59
N LEU A 24 -4.06 0.70 5.83
CA LEU A 24 -4.62 1.76 4.98
C LEU A 24 -5.04 3.00 5.78
N LEU A 25 -5.57 2.81 6.99
CA LEU A 25 -6.01 3.90 7.86
C LEU A 25 -4.86 4.70 8.46
N ILE A 26 -3.73 4.05 8.76
CA ILE A 26 -2.62 4.67 9.53
C ILE A 26 -1.37 4.95 8.70
N ASP A 27 -1.14 4.21 7.61
CA ASP A 27 0.09 4.24 6.81
C ASP A 27 -0.21 3.70 5.39
N SER A 28 -1.20 4.26 4.71
CA SER A 28 -1.55 3.89 3.33
C SER A 28 -0.36 4.06 2.37
N GLY A 29 0.51 5.01 2.64
CA GLY A 29 1.78 5.20 1.92
C GLY A 29 2.70 3.99 1.96
N TYR A 30 2.81 3.31 3.12
CA TYR A 30 3.56 2.05 3.21
C TYR A 30 2.97 0.97 2.32
N LEU A 31 1.65 0.81 2.28
CA LEU A 31 1.02 -0.21 1.44
C LEU A 31 1.20 0.10 -0.05
N LYS A 32 1.11 1.37 -0.45
CA LYS A 32 1.45 1.83 -1.81
C LYS A 32 2.88 1.44 -2.17
N ASP A 33 3.85 1.75 -1.32
CA ASP A 33 5.26 1.40 -1.55
C ASP A 33 5.47 -0.11 -1.63
N LEU A 34 4.74 -0.87 -0.81
CA LEU A 34 4.79 -2.32 -0.78
C LEU A 34 4.25 -2.92 -2.09
N ILE A 35 3.12 -2.41 -2.60
CA ILE A 35 2.60 -2.78 -3.93
C ILE A 35 3.64 -2.43 -5.00
N LYS A 36 4.16 -1.20 -5.06
CA LYS A 36 5.13 -0.83 -6.10
C LYS A 36 6.37 -1.72 -6.09
N LYS A 37 6.94 -2.02 -4.92
CA LYS A 37 8.22 -2.75 -4.77
C LYS A 37 8.10 -4.27 -4.80
N ASN A 38 6.96 -4.85 -4.41
CA ASN A 38 6.80 -6.29 -4.29
C ASN A 38 5.69 -6.80 -5.22
N SER A 39 6.07 -7.48 -6.29
CA SER A 39 5.15 -8.03 -7.30
C SER A 39 4.17 -9.08 -6.75
N ARG A 40 4.44 -9.66 -5.57
CA ARG A 40 3.55 -10.66 -4.93
C ARG A 40 2.35 -10.03 -4.24
N VAL A 41 2.40 -8.72 -4.00
CA VAL A 41 1.33 -7.96 -3.34
C VAL A 41 0.41 -7.45 -4.43
N ILE A 42 -0.72 -8.12 -4.57
CA ILE A 42 -1.75 -7.87 -5.58
C ILE A 42 -3.06 -7.89 -4.82
N LEU A 43 -3.81 -6.80 -4.87
CA LEU A 43 -5.16 -6.70 -4.32
C LEU A 43 -6.15 -7.23 -5.36
N SER A 44 -7.17 -7.98 -4.92
CA SER A 44 -8.34 -8.24 -5.77
C SER A 44 -9.02 -6.92 -6.16
N GLU A 45 -9.89 -6.97 -7.17
CA GLU A 45 -10.62 -5.78 -7.63
C GLU A 45 -11.45 -5.18 -6.48
N GLU A 46 -12.11 -6.03 -5.69
CA GLU A 46 -12.93 -5.63 -4.54
C GLU A 46 -12.07 -4.99 -3.45
N CYS A 47 -10.94 -5.62 -3.11
CA CYS A 47 -10.01 -5.08 -2.12
C CYS A 47 -9.41 -3.73 -2.57
N TYR A 48 -9.14 -3.57 -3.86
CA TYR A 48 -8.61 -2.32 -4.39
C TYR A 48 -9.66 -1.21 -4.34
N GLN A 49 -10.90 -1.50 -4.69
CA GLN A 49 -12.02 -0.56 -4.57
C GLN A 49 -12.24 -0.13 -3.12
N GLU A 50 -12.19 -1.06 -2.16
CA GLU A 50 -12.24 -0.72 -0.74
C GLU A 50 -11.05 0.16 -0.31
N ALA A 51 -9.84 -0.13 -0.80
CA ALA A 51 -8.67 0.69 -0.52
C ALA A 51 -8.82 2.13 -1.04
N ILE A 52 -9.39 2.32 -2.24
CA ILE A 52 -9.75 3.65 -2.77
C ILE A 52 -10.73 4.36 -1.83
N LEU A 53 -11.79 3.67 -1.39
CA LEU A 53 -12.81 4.27 -0.52
C LEU A 53 -12.23 4.69 0.84
N ILE A 54 -11.39 3.84 1.44
CA ILE A 54 -10.76 4.11 2.75
C ILE A 54 -9.79 5.30 2.67
N THR A 55 -9.02 5.39 1.59
CA THR A 55 -7.93 6.35 1.46
C THR A 55 -8.28 7.63 0.71
N LYS A 56 -9.55 7.79 0.32
CA LYS A 56 -10.05 8.93 -0.44
C LYS A 56 -9.65 10.25 0.22
N GLY A 57 -8.87 11.06 -0.50
CA GLY A 57 -8.42 12.37 -0.05
C GLY A 57 -7.27 12.35 0.96
N MET A 58 -6.73 11.18 1.31
CA MET A 58 -5.54 11.08 2.17
C MET A 58 -4.33 11.69 1.49
N ARG A 59 -3.51 12.40 2.26
CA ARG A 59 -2.27 13.02 1.79
C ARG A 59 -1.17 12.83 2.82
N ASP A 60 0.06 13.05 2.39
CA ASP A 60 1.18 13.11 3.31
C ASP A 60 1.08 14.39 4.15
N GLU A 61 0.63 14.25 5.40
CA GLU A 61 0.48 15.34 6.35
C GLU A 61 1.77 15.62 7.14
N TRP A 62 2.91 15.06 6.74
CA TRP A 62 4.16 15.33 7.44
C TRP A 62 4.53 16.81 7.33
N VAL A 63 4.58 17.48 8.49
CA VAL A 63 5.01 18.88 8.61
C VAL A 63 6.41 18.92 9.19
N LYS A 64 7.30 19.67 8.55
CA LYS A 64 8.65 19.92 9.06
C LYS A 64 8.57 20.66 10.41
N PRO A 65 9.32 20.23 11.44
CA PRO A 65 9.33 20.93 12.73
C PRO A 65 9.75 22.41 12.57
N ILE A 66 8.97 23.32 13.14
CA ILE A 66 9.25 24.77 13.13
C ILE A 66 10.02 25.10 14.42
N GLY A 67 11.35 25.00 14.38
CA GLY A 67 12.22 25.28 15.53
C GLY A 67 13.71 25.12 15.22
N LYS A 68 14.58 25.59 16.12
CA LYS A 68 16.01 25.26 16.06
C LYS A 68 16.17 23.76 16.35
N THR A 69 16.54 23.01 15.33
CA THR A 69 16.95 21.61 15.45
C THR A 69 18.43 21.57 15.82
N GLU A 70 18.84 20.61 16.64
CA GLU A 70 20.25 20.44 17.00
C GLU A 70 21.06 19.97 15.79
N SER A 71 20.42 19.21 14.89
CA SER A 71 20.99 18.71 13.65
C SER A 71 20.05 18.89 12.45
N ILE A 72 20.62 19.02 11.25
CA ILE A 72 19.85 19.05 9.99
C ILE A 72 18.97 17.81 9.81
N PHE A 73 19.39 16.66 10.36
CA PHE A 73 18.68 15.39 10.26
C PHE A 73 17.39 15.37 11.09
N ASP A 74 17.34 16.09 12.21
CA ASP A 74 16.15 16.19 13.05
C ASP A 74 15.01 16.96 12.36
N SER A 75 15.36 17.69 11.31
CA SER A 75 14.44 18.46 10.49
C SER A 75 13.90 17.67 9.28
N LEU A 76 14.34 16.43 9.08
CA LEU A 76 13.93 15.56 7.97
C LEU A 76 12.87 14.56 8.40
N LYS A 77 12.03 14.14 7.45
CA LYS A 77 11.06 13.08 7.68
C LYS A 77 11.77 11.74 7.85
N PRO A 78 11.53 11.00 8.94
CA PRO A 78 12.03 9.64 9.06
C PRO A 78 11.47 8.76 7.95
N TYR A 79 12.33 7.94 7.33
CA TYR A 79 11.89 6.99 6.30
C TYR A 79 10.81 6.01 6.80
N THR A 80 10.78 5.75 8.10
CA THR A 80 9.82 4.88 8.78
C THR A 80 8.54 5.57 9.19
N ALA A 81 8.44 6.89 9.03
CA ALA A 81 7.26 7.64 9.43
C ALA A 81 6.04 7.24 8.58
N PRO A 82 4.89 6.95 9.21
CA PRO A 82 3.65 6.74 8.50
C PRO A 82 3.24 7.95 7.67
N TYR A 83 2.56 7.70 6.54
CA TYR A 83 2.01 8.79 5.73
C TYR A 83 0.78 8.37 4.93
N GLY A 84 -0.12 9.33 4.73
CA GLY A 84 -1.32 9.15 3.93
C GLY A 84 -1.02 9.14 2.43
N PHE A 85 -1.72 8.27 1.71
CA PHE A 85 -1.70 8.19 0.27
C PHE A 85 -3.08 7.77 -0.25
N ASP A 86 -3.61 8.49 -1.22
CA ASP A 86 -4.88 8.17 -1.89
C ASP A 86 -4.67 7.10 -2.97
N PHE A 87 -5.35 5.97 -2.84
CA PHE A 87 -5.25 4.84 -3.78
C PHE A 87 -5.96 5.09 -5.12
N ASN A 88 -6.70 6.19 -5.25
CA ASN A 88 -7.24 6.67 -6.52
C ASN A 88 -6.14 7.32 -7.41
N ASP A 89 -5.04 6.58 -7.59
CA ASP A 89 -3.86 6.95 -8.36
C ASP A 89 -3.77 6.05 -9.60
N GLU A 90 -3.74 6.66 -10.79
CA GLU A 90 -3.79 5.93 -12.07
C GLU A 90 -2.62 4.96 -12.24
N GLU A 91 -1.42 5.35 -11.79
CA GLU A 91 -0.23 4.52 -11.86
C GLU A 91 -0.41 3.26 -10.99
N LEU A 92 -0.84 3.42 -9.74
CA LEU A 92 -1.04 2.29 -8.82
C LEU A 92 -2.18 1.36 -9.28
N ILE A 93 -3.28 1.93 -9.80
CA ILE A 93 -4.39 1.17 -10.39
C ILE A 93 -3.87 0.32 -11.54
N THR A 94 -3.07 0.91 -12.44
CA THR A 94 -2.52 0.22 -13.60
C THR A 94 -1.57 -0.90 -13.20
N ILE A 95 -0.70 -0.66 -12.22
CA ILE A 95 0.22 -1.67 -11.67
C ILE A 95 -0.56 -2.86 -11.09
N ASN A 96 -1.58 -2.60 -10.27
CA ASN A 96 -2.36 -3.68 -9.65
C ASN A 96 -3.16 -4.46 -10.70
N ARG A 97 -3.80 -3.76 -11.65
CA ARG A 97 -4.58 -4.38 -12.74
C ARG A 97 -3.71 -5.27 -13.62
N ASN A 98 -2.56 -4.80 -14.08
CA ASN A 98 -1.67 -5.59 -14.92
C ASN A 98 -1.22 -6.88 -14.22
N ARG A 99 -0.83 -6.78 -12.94
CA ARG A 99 -0.42 -7.97 -12.16
C ARG A 99 -1.57 -8.92 -11.88
N LEU A 100 -2.78 -8.40 -11.72
CA LEU A 100 -3.98 -9.20 -11.56
C LEU A 100 -4.27 -10.01 -12.83
N GLU A 101 -4.14 -9.39 -14.00
CA GLU A 101 -4.31 -10.06 -15.30
C GLU A 101 -3.21 -11.10 -15.54
N ASP A 102 -1.95 -10.77 -15.26
CA ASP A 102 -0.83 -11.73 -15.35
C ASP A 102 -1.09 -12.96 -14.47
N TYR A 103 -1.57 -12.76 -13.24
CA TYR A 103 -1.92 -13.85 -12.32
C TYR A 103 -3.07 -14.73 -12.84
N LYS A 104 -4.11 -14.12 -13.44
CA LYS A 104 -5.21 -14.87 -14.07
C LYS A 104 -4.72 -15.65 -15.29
N GLY A 105 -3.88 -15.03 -16.12
CA GLY A 105 -3.29 -15.64 -17.32
C GLY A 105 -2.42 -16.86 -16.99
N ILE A 106 -1.67 -16.81 -15.89
CA ILE A 106 -0.91 -17.98 -15.40
C ILE A 106 -1.86 -19.11 -15.00
N LYS A 107 -2.91 -18.81 -14.20
CA LYS A 107 -3.88 -19.84 -13.79
C LYS A 107 -4.60 -20.52 -14.95
N ASN A 108 -4.87 -19.80 -16.03
CA ASN A 108 -5.53 -20.36 -17.20
C ASN A 108 -4.61 -21.26 -18.04
N ASN A 109 -3.28 -21.09 -17.94
CA ASN A 109 -2.31 -21.95 -18.64
C ASN A 109 -1.91 -23.19 -17.84
N ASP A 110 -2.09 -23.19 -16.52
CA ASP A 110 -1.74 -24.32 -15.65
C ASP A 110 -2.80 -25.45 -15.63
N PHE A 111 -3.93 -25.30 -16.32
CA PHE A 111 -4.92 -26.37 -16.51
C PHE A 111 -5.49 -26.38 -17.93
N PRO A 112 -4.87 -27.09 -18.89
CA PRO A 112 -5.56 -27.49 -20.10
C PRO A 112 -6.47 -28.66 -19.71
N PHE A 113 -7.78 -28.40 -19.56
CA PHE A 113 -8.77 -29.47 -19.69
C PHE A 113 -9.03 -29.73 -21.17
#